data_AF-A0A927IXA1-F1
#
_entry.id   AF-A0A927IXA1-F1
#
_cell.length_a   1.000
_cell.length_b   1.000
_cell.length_c   1.000
_cell.angle_alpha   90.00
_cell.angle_beta   90.00
_cell.angle_gamma   90.00
#
_symmetry.space_group_name_H-M   'P 1'
#
loop_
_entity.id
_entity.type
_entity.pdbx_description
1 polymer ?
#
loop_
_entity_poly.entity_id
_entity_poly.type
_entity_poly.pdbx_seq_one_letter_code
_entity_poly.pdbx_strand_id
1 'polypeptide(L)'
;MYLYQGRLVFDIVTAVEEKSEEALMKNDAHENLTNELFEELQAFIEAKGYKVLLIGANLENFGKADPAQLKALEESRKDGNDKVKRIYNKANIKSHTFQIIE
;
A
#
# COMPACT_ATOMS: atom_id res chain seq x y z
N MET A 1 23.99 22.98 -6.89
CA MET A 1 22.79 22.14 -6.70
C MET A 1 22.49 22.08 -5.22
N TYR A 2 21.21 22.04 -4.84
CA TYR A 2 20.79 21.92 -3.45
C TYR A 2 20.05 20.61 -3.26
N LEU A 3 20.32 19.93 -2.14
CA LEU A 3 19.63 18.71 -1.75
C LEU A 3 18.48 19.06 -0.83
N TYR A 4 17.31 18.48 -1.10
CA TYR A 4 16.14 18.58 -0.26
C TYR A 4 15.86 17.21 0.33
N GLN A 5 15.62 17.16 1.64
CA GLN A 5 15.35 15.92 2.37
C GLN A 5 14.06 16.09 3.18
N GLY A 6 13.22 15.06 3.17
CA GLY A 6 11.94 15.03 3.87
C GLY A 6 11.42 13.60 4.02
N ARG A 7 10.15 13.48 4.41
CA ARG A 7 9.45 12.20 4.56
C ARG A 7 8.10 12.26 3.84
N LEU A 8 7.76 11.20 3.12
CA LEU A 8 6.40 10.96 2.63
C LEU A 8 5.69 10.09 3.67
N VAL A 9 4.53 10.54 4.16
CA VAL A 9 3.79 9.89 5.24
C VAL A 9 2.37 9.58 4.75
N PHE A 10 1.92 8.36 5.06
CA PHE A 10 0.55 7.91 4.83
C PHE A 10 -0.03 7.48 6.17
N ASP A 11 -1.13 8.11 6.58
CA ASP A 11 -1.91 7.64 7.72
C ASP A 11 -2.79 6.48 7.25
N ILE A 12 -2.57 5.29 7.81
CA ILE A 12 -3.26 4.06 7.45
C ILE A 12 -3.90 3.42 8.68
N VAL A 13 -5.00 2.70 8.47
CA VAL A 13 -5.69 1.93 9.49
C VAL A 13 -6.20 0.62 8.87
N THR A 14 -6.22 -0.43 9.68
CA THR A 14 -6.77 -1.74 9.33
C THR A 14 -7.53 -2.30 10.53
N ALA A 15 -8.38 -3.30 10.30
CA ALA A 15 -9.07 -4.04 11.34
C ALA A 15 -8.65 -5.52 11.28
N VAL A 16 -8.48 -6.13 12.45
CA VAL A 16 -8.13 -7.55 12.62
C VAL A 16 -9.10 -8.18 13.61
N GLU A 17 -9.22 -9.50 13.58
CA GLU A 17 -10.06 -10.24 14.52
C GLU A 17 -9.47 -10.19 15.93
N GLU A 18 -10.33 -10.15 16.95
CA GLU A 18 -9.92 -10.16 18.35
C GLU A 18 -9.27 -11.52 18.70
N LYS A 19 -8.03 -11.50 19.18
CA LYS A 19 -7.25 -12.67 19.59
C LYS A 19 -6.83 -12.56 21.06
N SER A 20 -6.47 -13.69 21.67
CA SER A 20 -6.05 -13.76 23.07
C SER A 20 -4.74 -13.00 23.36
N GLU A 21 -3.90 -12.79 22.35
CA GLU A 21 -2.61 -12.12 22.48
C GLU A 21 -2.52 -10.91 21.53
N GLU A 22 -2.15 -9.76 22.07
CA GLU A 22 -1.97 -8.53 21.28
C GLU A 22 -0.90 -8.66 20.21
N ALA A 23 0.17 -9.41 20.48
CA ALA A 23 1.23 -9.66 19.50
C ALA A 23 0.70 -10.36 18.24
N LEU A 24 -0.29 -11.26 18.38
CA LEU A 24 -0.91 -11.93 17.24
C LEU A 24 -1.76 -10.94 16.42
N MET A 25 -2.54 -10.08 17.09
CA MET A 25 -3.30 -9.02 16.41
C MET A 25 -2.37 -8.03 15.70
N LYS A 26 -1.23 -7.69 16.32
CA LYS A 26 -0.22 -6.83 15.71
C LYS A 26 0.41 -7.48 14.48
N ASN A 27 0.70 -8.79 14.51
CA ASN A 27 1.22 -9.49 13.33
C ASN A 27 0.20 -9.50 12.18
N ASP A 28 -1.07 -9.81 12.46
CA ASP A 28 -2.13 -9.76 11.45
C ASP A 28 -2.28 -8.35 10.84
N ALA A 29 -2.16 -7.30 11.66
CA ALA A 29 -2.26 -5.92 11.18
C ALA A 29 -1.17 -5.59 10.15
N HIS A 30 -0.01 -6.25 10.23
CA HIS A 30 1.11 -6.08 9.30
C HIS A 30 1.14 -7.11 8.17
N GLU A 31 0.25 -8.11 8.14
CA GLU A 31 0.32 -9.24 7.20
C GLU A 31 0.38 -8.80 5.73
N ASN A 32 -0.39 -7.76 5.38
CA ASN A 32 -0.48 -7.24 4.01
C ASN A 32 0.57 -6.17 3.68
N LEU A 33 1.43 -5.80 4.63
CA LEU A 33 2.56 -4.89 4.42
C LEU A 33 3.80 -5.69 4.00
N THR A 34 3.73 -6.30 2.82
CA THR A 34 4.76 -7.21 2.32
C THR A 34 5.99 -6.46 1.81
N ASN A 35 7.13 -7.16 1.74
CA ASN A 35 8.33 -6.62 1.11
C ASN A 35 8.09 -6.25 -0.36
N GLU A 36 7.32 -7.06 -1.10
CA GLU A 36 6.94 -6.79 -2.49
C GLU A 36 6.23 -5.44 -2.63
N LEU A 37 5.25 -5.15 -1.76
CA LEU A 37 4.58 -3.85 -1.75
C LEU A 37 5.57 -2.70 -1.52
N PHE A 38 6.50 -2.84 -0.59
CA PHE A 38 7.50 -1.81 -0.30
C PHE A 38 8.48 -1.61 -1.46
N GLU A 39 8.90 -2.69 -2.13
CA GLU A 39 9.76 -2.64 -3.31
C GLU A 39 9.06 -1.93 -4.48
N GLU A 40 7.79 -2.22 -4.73
CA GLU A 40 7.00 -1.53 -5.75
C GLU A 40 6.86 -0.03 -5.45
N LEU A 41 6.50 0.33 -4.21
CA LEU A 41 6.39 1.73 -3.79
C LEU A 41 7.72 2.47 -3.91
N GLN A 42 8.82 1.83 -3.52
CA GLN A 42 10.17 2.38 -3.68
C GLN A 42 10.47 2.64 -5.16
N ALA A 43 10.25 1.65 -6.04
CA ALA A 43 10.49 1.80 -7.46
C ALA A 43 9.67 2.95 -8.08
N PHE A 44 8.40 3.09 -7.70
CA PHE A 44 7.56 4.20 -8.18
C PHE A 44 8.08 5.57 -7.75
N ILE A 45 8.56 5.71 -6.51
CA ILE A 45 9.10 6.96 -5.97
C ILE A 45 10.44 7.29 -6.64
N GLU A 46 11.32 6.30 -6.78
CA GLU A 46 12.64 6.49 -7.40
C GLU A 46 12.55 6.81 -8.89
N ALA A 47 11.59 6.24 -9.61
CA ALA A 47 11.29 6.59 -11.00
C ALA A 47 10.84 8.06 -11.17
N LYS A 48 10.51 8.78 -10.09
CA LYS A 48 10.20 10.22 -10.10
C LYS A 48 11.38 11.11 -9.72
N GLY A 49 12.58 10.53 -9.57
CA GLY A 49 13.82 11.27 -9.28
C GLY A 49 14.10 11.47 -7.79
N TYR A 50 13.37 10.79 -6.91
CA TYR A 50 13.66 10.76 -5.48
C TYR A 50 14.58 9.58 -5.14
N LYS A 51 15.23 9.62 -3.99
CA LYS A 51 15.97 8.48 -3.44
C LYS A 51 15.30 8.03 -2.15
N VAL A 52 14.92 6.76 -2.07
CA VAL A 52 14.35 6.19 -0.84
C VAL A 52 15.49 5.67 0.03
N LEU A 53 15.58 6.18 1.26
CA LEU A 53 16.61 5.76 2.21
C LEU A 53 16.12 4.69 3.19
N LEU A 54 14.82 4.68 3.47
CA LEU A 54 14.15 3.75 4.36
C LEU A 54 12.66 3.71 3.99
N ILE A 55 12.08 2.51 3.98
CA ILE A 55 10.64 2.28 3.83
C ILE A 55 10.20 1.22 4.84
N GLY A 56 9.01 1.39 5.39
CA GLY A 56 8.40 0.48 6.35
C GLY A 56 7.17 1.12 7.00
N ALA A 57 6.44 0.34 7.80
CA ALA A 57 5.34 0.84 8.61
C ALA A 57 5.35 0.18 9.99
N ASN A 58 4.73 0.86 10.95
CA ASN A 58 4.50 0.32 12.29
C ASN A 58 3.08 0.67 12.70
N LEU A 59 2.22 -0.35 12.74
CA LEU A 59 0.82 -0.26 13.16
C LEU A 59 0.70 -0.59 14.65
N GLU A 60 -0.02 0.24 15.38
CA GLU A 60 -0.28 0.07 16.80
C GLU A 60 -1.79 -0.07 17.05
N ASN A 61 -2.15 -0.71 18.16
CA ASN A 61 -3.54 -0.86 18.57
C ASN A 61 -4.13 0.51 18.93
N PHE A 62 -5.15 0.94 18.20
CA PHE A 62 -5.86 2.21 18.41
C PHE A 62 -7.26 2.01 19.06
N GLY A 63 -7.56 0.81 19.55
CA GLY A 63 -8.82 0.46 20.19
C GLY A 63 -9.76 -0.37 19.31
N LYS A 64 -10.95 -0.68 19.85
CA LYS A 64 -11.95 -1.48 19.14
C LYS A 64 -12.58 -0.65 18.02
N ALA A 65 -12.64 -1.24 16.83
CA ALA A 65 -13.33 -0.65 15.70
C ALA A 65 -14.84 -0.65 15.89
N ASP A 66 -15.50 0.46 15.58
CA ASP A 66 -16.95 0.53 15.53
C ASP A 66 -17.50 0.01 14.18
N PRO A 67 -18.80 -0.35 14.10
CA PRO A 67 -19.37 -0.87 12.86
C PRO A 67 -19.29 0.08 11.65
N ALA A 68 -19.28 1.40 11.87
CA ALA A 68 -19.16 2.36 10.79
C ALA A 68 -17.72 2.40 10.23
N GLN A 69 -16.72 2.30 11.10
CA GLN A 69 -15.31 2.17 10.70
C GLN A 69 -15.07 0.90 9.91
N LEU A 70 -15.61 -0.24 10.35
CA LEU A 70 -15.50 -1.50 9.62
C LEU A 70 -16.11 -1.42 8.22
N LYS A 71 -17.31 -0.84 8.11
CA LYS A 71 -17.97 -0.64 6.81
C LYS A 71 -17.15 0.26 5.89
N ALA A 72 -16.61 1.37 6.40
CA ALA A 72 -15.78 2.28 5.63
C ALA A 72 -14.48 1.60 5.13
N LEU A 73 -13.88 0.73 5.95
CA LEU A 73 -12.72 -0.07 5.56
C LEU A 73 -13.05 -1.04 4.42
N GLU A 74 -14.19 -1.73 4.48
CA GLU A 74 -14.62 -2.64 3.41
C GLU A 74 -14.88 -1.90 2.09
N GLU A 75 -15.55 -0.75 2.14
CA GLU A 75 -15.80 0.09 0.97
C GLU A 75 -14.48 0.60 0.36
N SER A 76 -13.55 1.06 1.20
CA SER A 76 -12.21 1.49 0.79
C SER A 76 -11.42 0.34 0.15
N ARG A 77 -11.46 -0.87 0.73
CA ARG A 77 -10.80 -2.06 0.17
C ARG A 77 -11.34 -2.40 -1.22
N LYS A 78 -12.66 -2.31 -1.41
CA LYS A 78 -13.30 -2.57 -2.71
C LYS A 78 -12.86 -1.56 -3.77
N ASP A 79 -12.95 -0.27 -3.48
CA ASP A 79 -12.51 0.79 -4.39
C ASP A 79 -11.00 0.72 -4.68
N GLY A 80 -10.20 0.41 -3.66
CA GLY A 80 -8.76 0.18 -3.77
C GLY A 80 -8.43 -0.92 -4.78
N ASN A 81 -9.08 -2.09 -4.66
CA ASN A 81 -8.89 -3.19 -5.60
C ASN A 81 -9.25 -2.80 -7.05
N ASP A 82 -10.30 -2.01 -7.24
CA ASP A 82 -10.70 -1.53 -8.57
C ASP A 82 -9.72 -0.48 -9.13
N LYS A 83 -9.09 0.33 -8.28
CA LYS A 83 -8.01 1.25 -8.66
C LYS A 83 -6.75 0.49 -9.05
N VAL A 84 -6.33 -0.50 -8.25
CA VAL A 84 -5.15 -1.33 -8.50
C VAL A 84 -5.26 -2.05 -9.84
N LYS A 85 -6.41 -2.68 -10.12
CA LYS A 85 -6.68 -3.30 -11.43
C LYS A 85 -6.51 -2.30 -12.58
N ARG A 86 -7.01 -1.07 -12.43
CA ARG A 86 -6.86 -0.02 -13.44
C ARG A 86 -5.40 0.41 -13.64
N ILE A 87 -4.61 0.45 -12.58
CA ILE A 87 -3.17 0.79 -12.64
C ILE A 87 -2.41 -0.28 -13.41
N TYR A 88 -2.53 -1.55 -13.02
CA TYR A 88 -1.83 -2.65 -13.69
C TYR A 88 -2.35 -2.90 -15.11
N ASN A 89 -3.65 -2.79 -15.37
CA ASN A 89 -4.19 -2.92 -16.73
C ASN A 89 -3.71 -1.80 -17.66
N LYS A 90 -3.50 -0.57 -17.16
CA LYS A 90 -2.87 0.50 -17.95
C LYS A 90 -1.43 0.18 -18.35
N ALA A 91 -0.68 -0.51 -17.49
CA ALA A 91 0.67 -0.98 -17.83
C ALA A 91 0.62 -2.05 -18.94
N ASN A 92 -0.34 -2.97 -18.89
CA ASN A 92 -0.51 -4.03 -19.89
C ASN A 92 -1.04 -3.53 -21.26
N ILE A 93 -1.84 -2.47 -21.30
CA ILE A 93 -2.30 -1.89 -22.59
C ILE A 93 -1.12 -1.31 -23.38
N LYS A 94 -0.11 -0.75 -22.70
CA LYS A 94 1.08 -0.21 -23.38
C LYS A 94 2.00 -1.29 -23.94
N SER A 95 2.05 -2.48 -23.35
CA SER A 95 2.89 -3.58 -23.85
C SER A 95 2.32 -4.29 -25.09
N HIS A 96 1.02 -4.13 -25.38
CA HIS A 96 0.35 -4.76 -26.53
C HIS A 96 0.34 -3.88 -27.79
N THR A 97 0.94 -2.69 -27.75
CA THR A 97 1.06 -1.85 -28.95
C THR A 97 2.48 -2.02 -29.52
N PHE A 98 2.57 -2.32 -30.81
CA PHE A 98 3.77 -2.56 -31.65
C PHE A 98 4.30 -4.00 -31.72
N GLN A 99 3.55 -4.87 -32.38
CA GLN A 99 4.13 -5.70 -33.44
C GLN A 99 3.51 -5.24 -34.77
N ILE A 100 4.16 -4.29 -35.43
CA ILE A 100 3.96 -4.09 -36.87
C ILE A 100 4.81 -5.17 -37.53
N ILE A 101 4.15 -6.15 -38.13
CA ILE A 101 4.79 -7.17 -38.97
C ILE A 101 5.08 -6.46 -40.30
N GLU A 102 6.37 -6.34 -40.65
CA GLU A 102 6.84 -5.90 -41.98
C GLU A 102 6.54 -6.95 -43.06
#